data_AF-A0A959SDW3-F1
#
_entry.id   AF-A0A959SDW3-F1
#
_cell.length_a   1.000
_cell.length_b   1.000
_cell.length_c   1.000
_cell.angle_alpha   90.00
_cell.angle_beta   90.00
_cell.angle_gamma   90.00
#
_symmetry.space_group_name_H-M   'P 1'
#
loop_
_entity.id
_entity.type
_entity.pdbx_description
1 polymer ?
#
loop_
_entity_poly.entity_id
_entity_poly.type
_entity_poly.pdbx_seq_one_letter_code
_entity_poly.pdbx_strand_id
1 'polypeptide(L)'
;MKNLIETIKNIWRIDELRQRILITLGLLLVYRIGSFIVLPGVDSSRLAAVGAGGGGGIVEILSIFTGGAFTRASIFALGIMPYISASIIMQLAGIAVPTVQKMQREESGRRKINQWTRYLTILICVFQAPSYIYATIDEAARPDSQFWLFTSIVILTCSTLFVMWLGERITERGLGNGISLIIMIGILAQFPQSFAQEVVGRMGPGGGGLVLLLVEVVIWLLIIAGCILLVQGTRRIPVQFAKRVQGNKQYGGVRNYIPLKVNAAGVMPIIFAQAIVLIPMYLAQAFEAPPNWLVSIANSQGFFYNFTLFL
;
A
#
# COMPACT_ATOMS: atom_id res chain seq x y z
N MET A 1 -30.86 -2.46 -8.64
CA MET A 1 -30.77 -1.97 -7.24
C MET A 1 -31.32 -2.94 -6.19
N LYS A 2 -32.46 -3.62 -6.41
CA LYS A 2 -33.00 -4.65 -5.49
C LYS A 2 -31.97 -5.75 -5.14
N ASN A 3 -31.24 -6.25 -6.14
CA ASN A 3 -30.21 -7.28 -5.95
C ASN A 3 -29.04 -6.84 -5.05
N LEU A 4 -28.65 -5.55 -5.02
CA LEU A 4 -27.58 -5.06 -4.15
C LEU A 4 -28.03 -5.01 -2.70
N ILE A 5 -29.24 -4.52 -2.45
CA ILE A 5 -29.82 -4.43 -1.12
C ILE A 5 -30.08 -5.83 -0.55
N GLU A 6 -30.57 -6.76 -1.38
CA GLU A 6 -30.70 -8.17 -1.01
C GLU A 6 -29.35 -8.82 -0.73
N THR A 7 -28.30 -8.52 -1.51
CA THR A 7 -26.94 -9.02 -1.26
C THR A 7 -26.40 -8.50 0.06
N ILE A 8 -26.56 -7.21 0.38
CA ILE A 8 -26.15 -6.62 1.67
C ILE A 8 -26.92 -7.26 2.83
N LYS A 9 -28.23 -7.48 2.66
CA LYS A 9 -29.07 -8.15 3.67
C LYS A 9 -28.64 -9.61 3.88
N ASN A 10 -28.26 -10.31 2.82
CA ASN A 10 -27.75 -11.68 2.88
C ASN A 10 -26.36 -11.76 3.54
N ILE A 11 -25.49 -10.78 3.29
CA ILE A 11 -24.18 -10.69 3.97
C ILE A 11 -24.37 -10.55 5.48
N TRP A 12 -25.31 -9.72 5.92
CA TRP A 12 -25.62 -9.53 7.34
C TRP A 12 -26.35 -10.71 7.99
N ARG A 13 -26.96 -11.59 7.20
CA ARG A 13 -27.64 -12.79 7.66
C ARG A 13 -26.68 -13.94 7.97
N ILE A 14 -25.48 -13.93 7.39
CA ILE A 14 -24.46 -14.96 7.61
C ILE A 14 -23.55 -14.49 8.76
N ASP A 15 -23.68 -15.11 9.94
CA ASP A 15 -22.94 -14.72 11.14
C ASP A 15 -21.42 -14.72 10.95
N GLU A 16 -20.88 -15.71 10.21
CA GLU A 16 -19.45 -15.80 9.93
C GLU A 16 -18.94 -14.60 9.10
N LEU A 17 -19.68 -14.21 8.06
CA LEU A 17 -19.31 -13.05 7.23
C LEU A 17 -19.42 -11.76 8.02
N ARG A 18 -20.49 -11.58 8.80
CA ARG A 18 -20.65 -10.43 9.69
C ARG A 18 -19.47 -10.30 10.65
N GLN A 19 -19.06 -11.41 11.28
CA GLN A 19 -17.95 -11.41 12.22
C GLN A 19 -16.61 -11.04 11.55
N ARG A 20 -16.33 -11.60 10.37
CA ARG A 20 -15.13 -11.25 9.59
C ARG A 20 -15.11 -9.78 9.18
N ILE A 21 -16.25 -9.22 8.77
CA ILE A 21 -16.38 -7.79 8.43
C ILE A 21 -16.13 -6.92 9.66
N LEU A 22 -16.78 -7.22 10.79
CA LEU A 22 -16.63 -6.45 12.03
C LEU A 22 -15.20 -6.49 12.56
N ILE A 23 -14.54 -7.65 12.52
CA ILE A 23 -13.12 -7.76 12.88
C ILE A 23 -12.27 -6.90 11.95
N THR A 24 -12.50 -6.96 10.64
CA THR A 24 -11.73 -6.19 9.66
C THR A 24 -11.90 -4.68 9.90
N LEU A 25 -13.13 -4.19 10.02
CA LEU A 25 -13.42 -2.78 10.29
C LEU A 25 -12.89 -2.33 11.66
N GLY A 26 -13.00 -3.17 12.69
CA GLY A 26 -12.46 -2.89 14.02
C GLY A 26 -10.94 -2.72 14.02
N LEU A 27 -10.21 -3.63 13.36
CA LEU A 27 -8.74 -3.55 13.25
C LEU A 27 -8.30 -2.36 12.38
N LEU A 28 -9.03 -2.04 11.32
CA LEU A 28 -8.76 -0.85 10.50
C LEU A 28 -9.03 0.46 11.28
N LEU A 29 -10.04 0.47 12.14
CA LEU A 29 -10.32 1.61 13.02
C LEU A 29 -9.20 1.81 14.03
N VAL A 30 -8.67 0.73 14.62
CA VAL A 30 -7.49 0.80 15.51
C VAL A 30 -6.27 1.37 14.78
N TYR A 31 -6.00 0.90 13.56
CA TYR A 31 -4.94 1.45 12.72
C TYR A 31 -5.15 2.96 12.48
N ARG A 32 -6.39 3.36 12.17
CA ARG A 32 -6.71 4.76 11.91
C ARG A 32 -6.52 5.62 13.16
N ILE A 33 -7.00 5.19 14.33
CA ILE A 33 -6.79 5.94 15.58
C ILE A 33 -5.31 6.13 15.85
N GLY A 34 -4.49 5.08 15.72
CA GLY A 34 -3.06 5.21 15.97
C GLY A 34 -2.32 6.12 14.98
N SER A 35 -2.86 6.33 13.77
CA SER A 35 -2.30 7.33 12.82
C SER A 35 -2.46 8.79 13.27
N PHE A 36 -3.31 9.06 14.27
CA PHE A 36 -3.45 10.39 14.87
C PHE A 36 -2.63 10.56 16.17
N ILE A 37 -2.05 9.48 16.70
CA ILE A 37 -1.23 9.57 17.92
C ILE A 37 0.17 10.02 17.50
N VAL A 38 0.54 11.24 17.89
CA VAL A 38 1.84 11.86 17.58
C VAL A 38 2.95 11.24 18.43
N LEU A 39 4.17 11.17 17.88
CA LEU A 39 5.36 10.79 18.62
C LEU A 39 5.52 11.67 19.88
N PRO A 40 5.76 11.09 21.06
CA PRO A 40 5.93 11.87 22.29
C PRO A 40 7.05 12.90 22.11
N GLY A 41 6.82 14.16 22.47
CA GLY A 41 7.83 15.23 22.40
C GLY A 41 7.90 15.98 21.06
N VAL A 42 7.14 15.58 20.04
CA VAL A 42 7.10 16.29 18.75
C VAL A 42 5.99 17.35 18.74
N ASP A 43 6.33 18.57 18.32
CA ASP A 43 5.35 19.64 18.15
C ASP A 43 4.62 19.54 16.80
N SER A 44 3.41 18.97 16.86
CA SER A 44 2.53 18.81 15.68
C SER A 44 2.11 20.14 15.02
N SER A 45 2.13 21.26 15.73
CA SER A 45 1.73 22.56 15.19
C SER A 45 2.76 23.13 14.22
N ARG A 46 4.06 22.87 14.48
CA ARG A 46 5.17 23.30 13.63
C ARG A 46 5.32 22.43 12.39
N LEU A 47 5.02 21.14 12.49
CA LEU A 47 5.03 20.22 11.34
C LEU A 47 3.95 20.55 10.30
N ALA A 48 2.79 21.02 10.74
CA ALA A 48 1.71 21.44 9.84
C ALA A 48 2.11 22.65 8.96
N ALA A 49 2.96 23.54 9.47
CA ALA A 49 3.48 24.69 8.73
C ALA A 49 4.50 24.29 7.65
N VAL A 50 5.34 23.29 7.94
CA VAL A 50 6.31 22.73 6.96
C VAL A 50 5.59 21.96 5.85
N GLY A 51 4.51 21.24 6.17
CA GLY A 51 3.69 20.54 5.18
C GLY A 51 2.98 21.47 4.18
N ALA A 52 2.75 22.73 4.53
CA ALA A 52 2.17 23.73 3.63
C ALA A 52 3.21 24.35 2.65
N GLY A 53 4.51 24.19 2.93
CA GLY A 53 5.61 24.79 2.18
C GLY A 53 6.10 24.00 0.96
N GLY A 54 5.34 23.03 0.46
CA GLY A 54 5.75 22.23 -0.71
C GLY A 54 6.81 21.18 -0.38
N GLY A 55 6.53 20.32 0.59
CA GLY A 55 7.38 19.16 0.88
C GLY A 55 7.56 18.30 -0.38
N GLY A 56 8.81 18.06 -0.78
CA GLY A 56 9.16 17.42 -2.06
C GLY A 56 8.48 16.07 -2.31
N GLY A 57 8.47 15.64 -3.58
CA GLY A 57 7.64 14.54 -4.08
C GLY A 57 7.71 13.19 -3.33
N ILE A 58 8.80 12.87 -2.61
CA ILE A 58 8.82 11.65 -1.78
C ILE A 58 7.87 11.76 -0.60
N VAL A 59 7.81 12.92 0.06
CA VAL A 59 7.05 13.11 1.31
C VAL A 59 5.56 12.98 1.00
N GLU A 60 5.14 13.47 -0.15
CA GLU A 60 3.77 13.34 -0.64
C GLU A 60 3.39 11.88 -0.91
N ILE A 61 4.22 11.15 -1.67
CA ILE A 61 3.99 9.72 -1.96
C ILE A 61 3.93 8.91 -0.64
N LEU A 62 4.88 9.15 0.27
CA LEU A 62 4.94 8.48 1.56
C LEU A 62 3.71 8.79 2.43
N SER A 63 3.22 10.03 2.35
CA SER A 63 2.02 10.45 3.06
C SER A 63 0.79 9.73 2.54
N ILE A 64 0.66 9.56 1.22
CA ILE A 64 -0.47 8.87 0.58
C ILE A 64 -0.60 7.42 1.08
N PHE A 65 0.51 6.69 1.14
CA PHE A 65 0.51 5.30 1.60
C PHE A 65 0.27 5.14 3.10
N THR A 66 0.58 6.17 3.88
CA THR A 66 0.43 6.15 5.35
C THR A 66 -0.86 6.83 5.83
N GLY A 67 -1.71 7.33 4.93
CA GLY A 67 -2.93 8.05 5.30
C GLY A 67 -2.68 9.34 6.10
N GLY A 68 -1.50 9.93 5.92
CA GLY A 68 -1.08 11.20 6.54
C GLY A 68 -0.39 11.01 7.88
N ALA A 69 -0.13 9.75 8.26
CA ALA A 69 0.60 9.41 9.47
C ALA A 69 2.06 9.88 9.41
N PHE A 70 2.64 9.94 8.20
CA PHE A 70 4.00 10.43 7.93
C PHE A 70 4.16 11.94 8.16
N THR A 71 3.26 12.77 7.60
CA THR A 71 3.30 14.24 7.75
C THR A 71 2.96 14.73 9.15
N ARG A 72 2.24 13.93 9.93
CA ARG A 72 1.86 14.26 11.31
C ARG A 72 2.85 13.78 12.37
N ALA A 73 3.97 13.18 11.96
CA ALA A 73 4.92 12.53 12.86
C ALA A 73 4.24 11.58 13.87
N SER A 74 3.31 10.76 13.37
CA SER A 74 2.60 9.81 14.22
C SER A 74 3.47 8.61 14.62
N ILE A 75 3.02 7.87 15.63
CA ILE A 75 3.61 6.59 16.02
C ILE A 75 3.59 5.59 14.85
N PHE A 76 2.65 5.69 13.91
CA PHE A 76 2.58 4.89 12.69
C PHE A 76 3.19 5.58 11.46
N ALA A 77 4.12 6.51 11.64
CA ALA A 77 4.70 7.28 10.52
C ALA A 77 5.35 6.40 9.44
N LEU A 78 6.06 5.33 9.81
CA LEU A 78 6.63 4.38 8.85
C LEU A 78 5.57 3.42 8.25
N GLY A 79 4.39 3.34 8.89
CA GLY A 79 3.26 2.53 8.46
C GLY A 79 3.64 1.05 8.29
N ILE A 80 3.28 0.50 7.12
CA ILE A 80 3.61 -0.89 6.74
C ILE A 80 4.78 -0.97 5.74
N MET A 81 5.42 0.16 5.42
CA MET A 81 6.43 0.22 4.36
C MET A 81 7.67 -0.61 4.64
N PRO A 82 8.27 -0.63 5.86
CA PRO A 82 9.42 -1.47 6.13
C PRO A 82 9.13 -2.95 5.89
N TYR A 83 7.90 -3.38 6.16
CA TYR A 83 7.45 -4.74 5.88
C TYR A 83 7.29 -5.00 4.38
N ILE A 84 6.73 -4.05 3.62
CA ILE A 84 6.62 -4.15 2.16
C ILE A 84 8.02 -4.33 1.57
N SER A 85 8.97 -3.47 1.95
CA SER A 85 10.36 -3.55 1.49
C SER A 85 11.00 -4.89 1.84
N ALA A 86 10.81 -5.39 3.08
CA ALA A 86 11.30 -6.69 3.48
C ALA A 86 10.69 -7.84 2.66
N SER A 87 9.38 -7.80 2.40
CA SER A 87 8.67 -8.82 1.61
C SER A 87 9.18 -8.85 0.17
N ILE A 88 9.43 -7.67 -0.40
CA ILE A 88 9.99 -7.51 -1.75
C ILE A 88 11.40 -8.09 -1.84
N ILE A 89 12.27 -7.78 -0.88
CA ILE A 89 13.62 -8.35 -0.81
C ILE A 89 13.54 -9.88 -0.75
N MET A 90 12.64 -10.43 0.06
CA MET A 90 12.45 -11.88 0.16
C MET A 90 11.85 -12.51 -1.11
N GLN A 91 10.98 -11.81 -1.83
CA GLN A 91 10.44 -12.25 -3.11
C GLN A 91 11.53 -12.27 -4.19
N LEU A 92 12.35 -11.22 -4.28
CA LEU A 92 13.50 -11.14 -5.18
C LEU A 92 14.54 -12.21 -4.87
N ALA A 93 14.84 -12.44 -3.59
CA ALA A 93 15.72 -13.51 -3.15
C ALA A 93 15.18 -14.89 -3.56
N GLY A 94 13.86 -15.07 -3.62
CA GLY A 94 13.23 -16.30 -4.12
C GLY A 94 13.47 -16.57 -5.61
N ILE A 95 13.68 -15.53 -6.41
CA ILE A 95 13.99 -15.63 -7.84
C ILE A 95 15.50 -15.84 -8.02
N ALA A 96 16.33 -15.11 -7.27
CA ALA A 96 17.78 -15.14 -7.39
C ALA A 96 18.45 -16.35 -6.72
N VAL A 97 17.88 -16.86 -5.61
CA VAL A 97 18.49 -17.92 -4.80
C VAL A 97 17.65 -19.21 -4.88
N PRO A 98 18.18 -20.30 -5.49
CA PRO A 98 17.43 -21.53 -5.70
C PRO A 98 17.02 -22.22 -4.39
N THR A 99 17.76 -22.02 -3.30
CA THR A 99 17.38 -22.52 -1.97
C THR A 99 16.10 -21.86 -1.45
N VAL A 100 15.96 -20.54 -1.64
CA VAL A 100 14.74 -19.82 -1.26
C VAL A 100 13.58 -20.22 -2.16
N GLN A 101 13.84 -20.43 -3.46
CA GLN A 101 12.85 -20.95 -4.41
C GLN A 101 12.32 -22.33 -3.99
N LYS A 102 13.19 -23.24 -3.53
CA LYS A 102 12.77 -24.55 -2.99
C LYS A 102 11.92 -24.40 -1.74
N MET A 103 12.30 -23.52 -0.82
CA MET A 103 11.52 -23.23 0.39
C MET A 103 10.14 -22.63 0.07
N GLN A 104 9.97 -21.88 -1.01
CA GLN A 104 8.66 -21.35 -1.41
C GLN A 104 7.67 -22.44 -1.87
N ARG A 105 8.19 -23.59 -2.32
CA ARG A 105 7.38 -24.74 -2.77
C ARG A 105 6.85 -25.56 -1.60
N GLU A 106 7.54 -25.55 -0.46
CA GLU A 106 7.15 -26.27 0.75
C GLU A 106 6.33 -25.38 1.70
N GLU A 107 5.28 -25.93 2.31
CA GLU A 107 4.44 -25.17 3.25
C GLU A 107 5.20 -24.75 4.52
N SER A 108 6.11 -25.60 5.01
CA SER A 108 7.03 -25.30 6.10
C SER A 108 8.02 -24.18 5.72
N GLY A 109 8.50 -24.18 4.49
CA GLY A 109 9.41 -23.16 3.96
C GLY A 109 8.74 -21.80 3.80
N ARG A 110 7.46 -21.74 3.41
CA ARG A 110 6.68 -20.49 3.40
C ARG A 110 6.60 -19.83 4.78
N ARG A 111 6.43 -20.62 5.84
CA ARG A 111 6.45 -20.10 7.23
C ARG A 111 7.83 -19.54 7.60
N LYS A 112 8.92 -20.20 7.21
CA LYS A 112 10.29 -19.70 7.44
C LYS A 112 10.55 -18.40 6.69
N ILE A 113 10.11 -18.28 5.44
CA ILE A 113 10.24 -17.05 4.65
C ILE A 113 9.49 -15.90 5.32
N ASN A 114 8.29 -16.15 5.84
CA ASN A 114 7.56 -15.14 6.60
C ASN A 114 8.32 -14.72 7.86
N GLN A 115 8.90 -15.66 8.62
CA GLN A 115 9.72 -15.32 9.79
C GLN A 115 10.95 -14.47 9.42
N TRP A 116 11.65 -14.83 8.35
CA TRP A 116 12.78 -14.04 7.86
C TRP A 116 12.35 -12.65 7.39
N THR A 117 11.20 -12.54 6.74
CA THR A 117 10.61 -11.25 6.36
C THR A 117 10.37 -10.38 7.59
N ARG A 118 9.86 -10.97 8.70
CA ARG A 118 9.65 -10.25 9.96
C ARG A 118 10.96 -9.77 10.57
N TYR A 119 11.99 -10.61 10.62
CA TYR A 119 13.30 -10.20 11.13
C TYR A 119 13.95 -9.12 10.28
N LEU A 120 13.83 -9.24 8.95
CA LEU A 120 14.32 -8.22 8.02
C LEU A 120 13.55 -6.90 8.18
N THR A 121 12.25 -6.95 8.46
CA THR A 121 11.43 -5.76 8.74
C THR A 121 11.98 -5.00 9.95
N ILE A 122 12.33 -5.71 11.03
CA ILE A 122 12.91 -5.09 12.24
C ILE A 122 14.22 -4.40 11.89
N LEU A 123 15.10 -5.09 11.15
CA LEU A 123 16.39 -4.55 10.73
C LEU A 123 16.20 -3.27 9.89
N ILE A 124 15.30 -3.29 8.91
CA ILE A 124 14.98 -2.11 8.10
C ILE A 124 14.43 -0.97 8.96
N CYS A 125 13.53 -1.25 9.92
CA CYS A 125 12.98 -0.22 10.81
C CYS A 125 14.07 0.48 11.62
N VAL A 126 15.06 -0.27 12.13
CA VAL A 126 16.15 0.28 12.94
C VAL A 126 17.00 1.26 12.12
N PHE A 127 17.20 1.02 10.82
CA PHE A 127 17.92 1.94 9.94
C PHE A 127 17.05 3.09 9.39
N GLN A 128 15.77 2.81 9.13
CA GLN A 128 14.86 3.78 8.52
C GLN A 128 14.27 4.77 9.54
N ALA A 129 14.06 4.36 10.79
CA ALA A 129 13.49 5.22 11.84
C ALA A 129 14.35 6.46 12.16
N PRO A 130 15.67 6.37 12.36
CA PRO A 130 16.51 7.56 12.52
C PRO A 130 16.46 8.46 11.28
N SER A 131 16.61 7.86 10.09
CA SER A 131 16.58 8.58 8.81
C SER A 131 15.28 9.38 8.64
N TYR A 132 14.14 8.78 9.01
CA TYR A 132 12.84 9.45 9.02
C TYR A 132 12.81 10.65 9.97
N ILE A 133 13.28 10.47 11.20
CA ILE A 133 13.28 11.53 12.23
C ILE A 133 14.14 12.72 11.78
N TYR A 134 15.33 12.48 11.24
CA TYR A 134 16.22 13.54 10.78
C TYR A 134 15.74 14.23 9.50
N ALA A 135 15.14 13.49 8.57
CA ALA A 135 14.70 14.04 7.28
C ALA A 135 13.35 14.78 7.37
N THR A 136 12.49 14.43 8.33
CA THR A 136 11.09 14.89 8.34
C THR A 136 10.79 15.81 9.52
N ILE A 137 11.43 15.60 10.67
CA ILE A 137 11.16 16.38 11.89
C ILE A 137 12.25 17.43 12.01
N ASP A 138 11.84 18.68 11.83
CA ASP A 138 12.72 19.84 12.01
C ASP A 138 13.34 19.84 13.41
N GLU A 139 14.57 20.33 13.51
CA GLU A 139 15.38 20.30 14.72
C GLU A 139 14.72 21.10 15.86
N ALA A 140 13.98 22.15 15.49
CA ALA A 140 13.19 22.97 16.41
C ALA A 140 11.85 22.34 16.85
N ALA A 141 11.45 21.21 16.26
CA ALA A 141 10.20 20.50 16.56
C ALA A 141 10.43 19.19 17.35
N ARG A 142 11.67 18.87 17.69
CA ARG A 142 12.05 17.69 18.47
C ARG A 142 12.89 18.05 19.71
N PRO A 143 12.83 17.27 20.79
CA PRO A 143 13.78 17.38 21.89
C PRO A 143 15.16 16.88 21.43
N ASP A 144 16.20 17.69 21.61
CA ASP A 144 17.58 17.32 21.27
C ASP A 144 18.20 16.41 22.34
N SER A 145 17.64 15.20 22.48
CA SER A 145 18.08 14.20 23.45
C SER A 145 18.30 12.85 22.79
N GLN A 146 19.48 12.26 23.00
CA GLN A 146 19.79 10.90 22.54
C GLN A 146 18.82 9.86 23.14
N PHE A 147 18.33 10.09 24.36
CA PHE A 147 17.33 9.23 25.00
C PHE A 147 15.98 9.29 24.27
N TRP A 148 15.58 10.48 23.84
CA TRP A 148 14.37 10.68 23.05
C TRP A 148 14.46 9.99 21.69
N LEU A 149 15.60 10.11 21.02
CA LEU A 149 15.84 9.43 19.74
C LEU A 149 15.78 7.91 19.89
N PHE A 150 16.43 7.34 20.89
CA PHE A 150 16.38 5.91 21.17
C PHE A 150 14.94 5.43 21.44
N THR A 151 14.21 6.16 22.29
CA THR A 151 12.81 5.83 22.61
C THR A 151 11.92 5.94 21.38
N SER A 152 12.12 6.95 20.53
CA SER A 152 11.38 7.13 19.28
C SER A 152 11.63 6.00 18.29
N ILE A 153 12.87 5.53 18.14
CA ILE A 153 13.20 4.37 17.29
C ILE A 153 12.48 3.12 17.78
N VAL A 154 12.50 2.87 19.09
CA VAL A 154 11.82 1.71 19.68
C VAL A 154 10.31 1.79 19.46
N ILE A 155 9.71 2.97 19.67
CA ILE A 155 8.29 3.21 19.42
C ILE A 155 7.94 2.96 17.94
N LEU A 156 8.69 3.54 17.01
CA LEU A 156 8.46 3.38 15.56
C LEU A 156 8.65 1.93 15.08
N THR A 157 9.60 1.21 15.68
CA THR A 157 9.83 -0.21 15.34
C THR A 157 8.70 -1.08 15.90
N CYS A 158 8.34 -0.88 17.17
CA CYS A 158 7.25 -1.60 17.82
C CYS A 158 5.91 -1.36 17.12
N SER A 159 5.66 -0.11 16.74
CA SER A 159 4.44 0.29 16.05
C SER A 159 4.35 -0.32 14.65
N THR A 160 5.45 -0.36 13.89
CA THR A 160 5.48 -1.01 12.58
C THR A 160 5.22 -2.51 12.68
N LEU A 161 5.78 -3.18 13.69
CA LEU A 161 5.47 -4.58 13.97
C LEU A 161 4.02 -4.80 14.37
N PHE A 162 3.43 -3.87 15.12
CA PHE A 162 2.02 -3.90 15.45
C PHE A 162 1.13 -3.73 14.22
N VAL A 163 1.46 -2.80 13.30
CA VAL A 163 0.73 -2.62 12.03
C VAL A 163 0.84 -3.87 11.15
N MET A 164 2.02 -4.47 11.06
CA MET A 164 2.22 -5.76 10.38
C MET A 164 1.34 -6.84 10.99
N TRP A 165 1.32 -6.96 12.32
CA TRP A 165 0.47 -7.91 13.03
C TRP A 165 -1.02 -7.67 12.77
N LEU A 166 -1.47 -6.40 12.73
CA LEU A 166 -2.85 -6.07 12.35
C LEU A 166 -3.16 -6.58 10.93
N GLY A 167 -2.26 -6.35 9.97
CA GLY A 167 -2.42 -6.83 8.59
C GLY A 167 -2.51 -8.35 8.49
N GLU A 168 -1.67 -9.08 9.23
CA GLU A 168 -1.73 -10.54 9.30
C GLU A 168 -3.04 -11.03 9.95
N ARG A 169 -3.50 -10.37 11.03
CA ARG A 169 -4.76 -10.72 11.69
C ARG A 169 -6.00 -10.47 10.83
N ILE A 170 -6.01 -9.40 10.05
CA ILE A 170 -7.06 -9.16 9.06
C ILE A 170 -7.04 -10.25 7.99
N THR A 171 -5.86 -10.73 7.58
CA THR A 171 -5.76 -11.81 6.57
C THR A 171 -6.25 -13.16 7.10
N GLU A 172 -5.96 -13.48 8.37
CA GLU A 172 -6.37 -14.76 8.98
C GLU A 172 -7.85 -14.79 9.39
N ARG A 173 -8.34 -13.72 10.02
CA ARG A 173 -9.67 -13.68 10.66
C ARG A 173 -10.66 -12.73 9.98
N GLY A 174 -10.19 -11.91 9.06
CA GLY A 174 -10.98 -10.90 8.37
C GLY A 174 -11.29 -11.29 6.92
N LEU A 175 -11.35 -10.27 6.07
CA LEU A 175 -11.63 -10.40 4.65
C LEU A 175 -10.44 -9.95 3.82
N GLY A 176 -10.12 -10.72 2.77
CA GLY A 176 -9.11 -10.34 1.78
C GLY A 176 -7.67 -10.37 2.31
N ASN A 177 -6.82 -9.52 1.73
CA ASN A 177 -5.43 -9.34 2.16
C ASN A 177 -5.35 -8.11 3.07
N GLY A 178 -5.05 -8.32 4.35
CA GLY A 178 -5.04 -7.25 5.35
C GLY A 178 -4.03 -6.15 5.07
N ILE A 179 -2.88 -6.48 4.48
CA ILE A 179 -1.85 -5.50 4.12
C ILE A 179 -2.37 -4.59 3.00
N SER A 180 -2.98 -5.17 1.98
CA SER A 180 -3.61 -4.40 0.90
C SER A 180 -4.75 -3.52 1.41
N LEU A 181 -5.53 -4.00 2.39
CA LEU A 181 -6.59 -3.20 3.00
C LEU A 181 -6.07 -2.03 3.84
N ILE A 182 -4.96 -2.20 4.57
CA ILE A 182 -4.30 -1.12 5.31
C ILE A 182 -3.81 -0.02 4.36
N ILE A 183 -3.20 -0.40 3.23
CA ILE A 183 -2.77 0.56 2.20
C ILE A 183 -3.99 1.27 1.60
N MET A 184 -5.02 0.50 1.22
CA MET A 184 -6.23 1.03 0.61
C MET A 184 -6.93 2.06 1.52
N ILE A 185 -7.07 1.77 2.82
CA ILE A 185 -7.68 2.71 3.76
C ILE A 185 -6.82 3.96 3.94
N GLY A 186 -5.49 3.82 3.89
CA GLY A 186 -4.55 4.95 3.92
C GLY A 186 -4.82 5.93 2.79
N ILE A 187 -4.82 5.43 1.55
CA ILE A 187 -5.07 6.23 0.33
C ILE A 187 -6.47 6.84 0.36
N LEU A 188 -7.49 6.03 0.68
CA LEU A 188 -8.88 6.49 0.74
C LEU A 188 -9.11 7.54 1.84
N ALA A 189 -8.30 7.57 2.89
CA ALA A 189 -8.45 8.54 3.97
C ALA A 189 -8.03 9.97 3.57
N GLN A 190 -7.17 10.15 2.57
CA GLN A 190 -6.83 11.47 2.03
C GLN A 190 -7.76 11.93 0.92
N PHE A 191 -8.39 11.00 0.22
CA PHE A 191 -9.24 11.32 -0.93
C PHE A 191 -10.28 12.43 -0.65
N PRO A 192 -11.02 12.44 0.48
CA PRO A 192 -11.97 13.51 0.77
C PRO A 192 -11.32 14.88 0.92
N GLN A 193 -10.14 14.94 1.56
CA GLN A 193 -9.42 16.19 1.77
C GLN A 193 -8.85 16.72 0.44
N SER A 194 -8.22 15.86 -0.35
CA SER A 194 -7.68 16.22 -1.67
C SER A 194 -8.79 16.70 -2.61
N PHE A 195 -9.94 16.02 -2.62
CA PHE A 195 -11.08 16.43 -3.41
C PHE A 195 -11.64 17.79 -2.97
N ALA A 196 -11.76 18.05 -1.67
CA ALA A 196 -12.20 19.34 -1.16
C ALA A 196 -11.21 20.47 -1.50
N GLN A 197 -9.91 20.21 -1.39
CA GLN A 197 -8.86 21.16 -1.77
C GLN A 197 -8.89 21.49 -3.27
N GLU A 198 -9.11 20.48 -4.11
CA GLU A 198 -9.25 20.67 -5.56
C GLU A 198 -10.48 21.52 -5.89
N VAL A 199 -11.62 21.24 -5.26
CA VAL A 199 -12.86 22.03 -5.47
C VAL A 199 -12.61 23.50 -5.09
N VAL A 200 -12.00 23.77 -3.94
CA VAL A 200 -11.70 25.14 -3.49
C VAL A 200 -10.68 25.81 -4.43
N GLY A 201 -9.64 25.10 -4.85
CA GLY A 201 -8.61 25.61 -5.77
C GLY A 201 -9.16 25.97 -7.15
N ARG A 202 -10.07 25.15 -7.68
CA ARG A 202 -10.73 25.39 -8.97
C ARG A 202 -11.80 26.49 -8.91
N MET A 203 -12.41 26.70 -7.74
CA MET A 203 -13.36 27.78 -7.48
C MET A 203 -12.69 29.12 -7.15
N GLY A 204 -11.37 29.16 -6.94
CA GLY A 204 -10.60 30.38 -6.71
C GLY A 204 -10.33 31.22 -7.97
N PRO A 205 -9.80 32.46 -7.81
CA PRO A 205 -9.47 33.32 -8.95
C PRO A 205 -8.39 32.68 -9.83
N GLY A 206 -8.75 32.31 -11.07
CA GLY A 206 -7.84 31.66 -12.04
C GLY A 206 -7.97 30.13 -12.15
N GLY A 207 -8.86 29.48 -11.40
CA GLY A 207 -8.95 28.02 -11.28
C GLY A 207 -9.62 27.26 -12.43
N GLY A 208 -10.01 27.90 -13.54
CA GLY A 208 -10.70 27.23 -14.65
C GLY A 208 -12.19 26.91 -14.40
N GLY A 209 -12.70 27.19 -13.19
CA GLY A 209 -14.12 27.15 -12.83
C GLY A 209 -14.73 25.74 -12.80
N LEU A 210 -16.05 25.69 -12.63
CA LEU A 210 -16.83 24.44 -12.53
C LEU A 210 -16.72 23.54 -13.78
N VAL A 211 -16.48 24.13 -14.95
CA VAL A 211 -16.37 23.37 -16.21
C VAL A 211 -15.14 22.48 -16.22
N LEU A 212 -13.99 22.99 -15.76
CA LEU A 212 -12.74 22.23 -15.77
C LEU A 212 -12.75 21.12 -14.71
N LEU A 213 -13.35 21.39 -13.54
CA LEU A 213 -13.60 20.38 -12.51
C LEU A 213 -14.48 19.23 -13.04
N LEU A 214 -15.53 19.55 -13.81
CA LEU A 214 -16.41 18.53 -14.38
C LEU A 214 -15.66 17.64 -15.39
N VAL A 215 -14.85 18.25 -16.27
CA VAL A 215 -14.00 17.50 -17.22
C VAL A 215 -13.06 16.56 -16.50
N GLU A 216 -12.41 17.01 -15.42
CA GLU A 216 -11.49 16.20 -14.62
C GLU A 216 -12.21 15.00 -13.96
N VAL A 217 -13.38 15.22 -13.36
CA VAL A 217 -14.20 14.14 -12.78
C VAL A 217 -14.61 13.12 -13.84
N VAL A 218 -14.97 13.57 -15.05
CA VAL A 218 -15.31 12.67 -16.15
C VAL A 218 -14.10 11.83 -16.58
N ILE A 219 -12.93 12.45 -16.73
CA ILE A 219 -11.69 11.73 -17.06
C ILE A 219 -11.35 10.71 -15.96
N TRP A 220 -11.47 11.09 -14.69
CA TRP A 220 -11.24 10.18 -13.57
C TRP A 220 -12.19 8.97 -13.59
N LEU A 221 -13.49 9.18 -13.86
CA LEU A 221 -14.45 8.10 -14.03
C LEU A 221 -14.12 7.20 -15.23
N LEU A 222 -13.66 7.77 -16.35
CA LEU A 222 -13.22 7.00 -17.52
C LEU A 222 -12.00 6.12 -17.20
N ILE A 223 -11.04 6.64 -16.43
CA ILE A 223 -9.89 5.86 -15.95
C ILE A 223 -10.36 4.71 -15.07
N ILE A 224 -11.25 4.96 -14.11
CA ILE A 224 -11.82 3.90 -13.25
C ILE A 224 -12.52 2.83 -14.09
N ALA A 225 -13.35 3.24 -15.05
CA ALA A 225 -14.05 2.31 -15.94
C ALA A 225 -13.05 1.48 -16.77
N GLY A 226 -12.00 2.11 -17.31
CA GLY A 226 -10.90 1.43 -18.00
C GLY A 226 -10.19 0.40 -17.12
N CYS A 227 -9.86 0.76 -15.88
CA CYS A 227 -9.26 -0.16 -14.91
C CYS A 227 -10.18 -1.35 -14.60
N ILE A 228 -11.49 -1.11 -14.42
CA ILE A 228 -12.47 -2.19 -14.19
C ILE A 228 -12.55 -3.13 -15.39
N LEU A 229 -12.59 -2.60 -16.63
CA LEU A 229 -12.61 -3.40 -17.84
C LEU A 229 -11.36 -4.28 -17.98
N LEU A 230 -10.18 -3.74 -17.65
CA LEU A 230 -8.92 -4.50 -17.66
C LEU A 230 -8.90 -5.61 -16.59
N VAL A 231 -9.39 -5.33 -15.39
CA VAL A 231 -9.40 -6.31 -14.28
C VAL A 231 -10.44 -7.41 -14.49
N GLN A 232 -11.61 -7.08 -15.06
CA GLN A 232 -12.66 -8.06 -15.36
C GLN A 232 -12.44 -8.78 -16.70
N GLY A 233 -11.53 -8.28 -17.55
CA GLY A 233 -11.15 -8.90 -18.81
C GLY A 233 -10.62 -10.31 -18.60
N THR A 234 -11.35 -11.31 -19.12
CA THR A 234 -10.92 -12.71 -19.09
C THR A 234 -10.98 -13.33 -20.49
N ARG A 235 -9.88 -13.95 -20.90
CA ARG A 235 -9.80 -14.79 -22.09
C ARG A 235 -10.20 -16.21 -21.73
N ARG A 236 -11.29 -16.70 -22.32
CA ARG A 236 -11.77 -18.07 -22.09
C ARG A 236 -11.10 -19.01 -23.10
N ILE A 237 -10.18 -19.87 -22.62
CA ILE A 237 -9.56 -20.91 -23.45
C ILE A 237 -10.36 -22.20 -23.29
N PRO A 238 -10.95 -22.77 -24.36
CA PRO A 238 -11.70 -24.00 -24.26
C PRO A 238 -10.77 -25.18 -23.98
N VAL A 239 -11.12 -26.00 -22.99
CA VAL A 239 -10.43 -27.25 -22.66
C VAL A 239 -11.41 -28.41 -22.73
N GLN A 240 -10.91 -29.55 -23.21
CA GLN A 240 -11.67 -30.78 -23.26
C GLN A 240 -11.12 -31.71 -22.18
N PHE A 241 -11.91 -31.96 -21.14
CA PHE A 241 -11.57 -32.99 -20.16
C PHE A 241 -11.69 -34.38 -20.80
N ALA A 242 -10.80 -35.29 -20.40
CA ALA A 242 -10.80 -36.65 -20.90
C ALA A 242 -12.19 -37.29 -20.70
N LYS A 243 -12.73 -37.85 -21.79
CA LYS A 243 -14.05 -38.47 -21.78
C LYS A 243 -13.95 -39.83 -21.10
N ARG A 244 -14.89 -40.15 -20.22
CA ARG A 244 -14.99 -41.49 -19.61
C ARG A 244 -16.01 -42.28 -20.43
N VAL A 245 -15.53 -43.21 -21.25
CA VAL A 245 -16.41 -44.12 -22.00
C VAL A 245 -16.80 -45.25 -21.05
N GLN A 246 -18.10 -45.41 -20.75
CA GLN A 246 -18.64 -46.54 -20.01
C GLN A 246 -19.69 -47.23 -20.88
N GLY A 247 -19.36 -48.42 -21.40
CA GLY A 247 -20.16 -49.12 -22.39
C GLY A 247 -20.18 -48.43 -23.77
N ASN A 248 -21.30 -48.52 -24.49
CA ASN A 248 -21.47 -47.91 -25.82
C ASN A 248 -21.98 -46.44 -25.78
N LYS A 249 -21.99 -45.82 -24.59
CA LYS A 249 -22.43 -44.42 -24.41
C LYS A 249 -21.28 -43.58 -23.89
N GLN A 250 -21.01 -42.48 -24.61
CA GLN A 250 -20.02 -41.50 -24.22
C GLN A 250 -20.63 -40.58 -23.15
N TYR A 251 -20.17 -40.71 -21.90
CA TYR A 251 -20.53 -39.81 -20.81
C TYR A 251 -19.38 -38.83 -20.55
N GLY A 252 -19.71 -37.55 -20.49
CA GLY A 252 -18.72 -36.50 -20.28
C GLY A 252 -18.16 -35.92 -21.59
N GLY A 253 -17.96 -34.60 -21.56
CA GLY A 253 -17.67 -33.78 -22.73
C GLY A 253 -18.24 -32.37 -22.64
N VAL A 254 -18.66 -31.91 -21.46
CA VAL A 254 -19.01 -30.50 -21.27
C VAL A 254 -17.75 -29.70 -21.60
N ARG A 255 -17.84 -28.86 -22.64
CA ARG A 255 -16.80 -27.89 -22.99
C ARG A 255 -16.63 -26.97 -21.79
N ASN A 256 -15.57 -27.21 -21.04
CA ASN A 256 -15.16 -26.30 -19.98
C ASN A 256 -14.15 -25.31 -20.56
N TYR A 257 -13.99 -24.17 -19.92
CA TYR A 257 -12.98 -23.20 -20.29
C TYR A 257 -12.13 -22.86 -19.07
N ILE A 258 -10.85 -22.63 -19.30
CA ILE A 258 -9.97 -22.03 -18.31
C ILE A 258 -10.02 -20.52 -18.52
N PRO A 259 -10.52 -19.72 -17.54
CA PRO A 259 -10.50 -18.28 -17.64
C PRO A 259 -9.08 -17.78 -17.35
N LEU A 260 -8.41 -17.24 -18.36
CA LEU A 260 -7.16 -16.49 -18.17
C LEU A 260 -7.50 -15.01 -18.01
N LYS A 261 -7.24 -14.45 -16.82
CA LYS A 261 -7.39 -13.01 -16.59
C LYS A 261 -6.32 -12.24 -17.37
N VAL A 262 -6.68 -11.06 -17.88
CA VAL A 262 -5.71 -10.15 -18.54
C VAL A 262 -4.65 -9.69 -17.54
N ASN A 263 -5.05 -9.36 -16.31
CA ASN A 263 -4.13 -9.11 -15.20
C ASN A 263 -4.39 -10.13 -14.07
N ALA A 264 -3.49 -11.10 -13.93
CA ALA A 264 -3.59 -12.14 -12.90
C ALA A 264 -2.95 -11.76 -11.56
N ALA A 265 -2.11 -10.73 -11.53
CA ALA A 265 -1.22 -10.44 -10.41
C ALA A 265 -1.83 -9.49 -9.36
N GLY A 266 -3.01 -8.94 -9.63
CA GLY A 266 -3.74 -8.10 -8.67
C GLY A 266 -2.96 -6.84 -8.30
N VAL A 267 -2.95 -6.52 -7.00
CA VAL A 267 -2.35 -5.26 -6.48
C VAL A 267 -0.84 -5.41 -6.19
N MET A 268 -0.31 -6.62 -6.11
CA MET A 268 1.07 -6.86 -5.66
C MET A 268 2.14 -6.25 -6.58
N PRO A 269 2.07 -6.36 -7.92
CA PRO A 269 3.05 -5.71 -8.80
C PRO A 269 3.03 -4.19 -8.71
N ILE A 270 1.85 -3.59 -8.49
CA ILE A 270 1.72 -2.13 -8.34
C ILE A 270 2.50 -1.68 -7.09
N ILE A 271 2.31 -2.40 -5.96
CA ILE A 271 3.05 -2.13 -4.72
C ILE A 271 4.56 -2.33 -4.94
N PHE A 272 4.93 -3.35 -5.71
CA PHE A 272 6.32 -3.67 -6.03
C PHE A 272 7.01 -2.56 -6.83
N ALA A 273 6.37 -2.09 -7.90
CA ALA A 273 6.87 -1.00 -8.73
C ALA A 273 7.06 0.30 -7.92
N GLN A 274 6.07 0.64 -7.09
CA GLN A 274 6.14 1.82 -6.22
C GLN A 274 7.29 1.74 -5.22
N ALA A 275 7.51 0.57 -4.62
CA ALA A 275 8.62 0.38 -3.68
C ALA A 275 10.00 0.44 -4.36
N ILE A 276 10.15 -0.07 -5.60
CA ILE A 276 11.40 0.05 -6.37
C ILE A 276 11.74 1.51 -6.61
N VAL A 277 10.76 2.31 -7.02
CA VAL A 277 10.92 3.72 -7.30
C VAL A 277 11.27 4.53 -6.05
N LEU A 278 10.83 4.07 -4.88
CA LEU A 278 11.14 4.67 -3.58
C LEU A 278 12.60 4.49 -3.14
N ILE A 279 13.28 3.41 -3.54
CA ILE A 279 14.67 3.14 -3.11
C ILE A 279 15.65 4.25 -3.56
N PRO A 280 15.71 4.63 -4.86
CA PRO A 280 16.53 5.75 -5.30
C PRO A 280 16.19 7.07 -4.59
N MET A 281 14.92 7.30 -4.30
CA MET A 281 14.48 8.52 -3.61
C MET A 281 15.01 8.57 -2.16
N TYR A 282 14.98 7.45 -1.44
CA TYR A 282 15.59 7.36 -0.10
C TYR A 282 17.10 7.55 -0.13
N LEU A 283 17.78 6.96 -1.12
CA LEU A 283 19.22 7.15 -1.30
C LEU A 283 19.55 8.61 -1.62
N ALA A 284 18.76 9.27 -2.47
CA ALA A 284 18.98 10.67 -2.83
C ALA A 284 18.89 11.62 -1.64
N GLN A 285 18.04 11.31 -0.66
CA GLN A 285 17.91 12.11 0.56
C GLN A 285 18.99 11.82 1.61
N ALA A 286 19.64 10.67 1.52
CA ALA A 286 20.73 10.31 2.44
C ALA A 286 22.06 11.00 2.09
N PHE A 287 22.21 11.52 0.85
CA PHE A 287 23.41 12.24 0.42
C PHE A 287 23.14 13.76 0.38
N GLU A 288 24.05 14.56 0.93
CA GLU A 288 23.97 16.03 0.86
C GLU A 288 24.14 16.58 -0.57
N ALA A 289 24.90 15.86 -1.42
CA ALA A 289 25.08 16.15 -2.84
C ALA A 289 24.82 14.89 -3.68
N PRO A 290 23.54 14.56 -3.97
CA PRO A 290 23.20 13.38 -4.73
C PRO A 290 23.67 13.50 -6.20
N PRO A 291 24.17 12.42 -6.82
CA PRO A 291 24.51 12.41 -8.23
C PRO A 291 23.33 12.79 -9.13
N ASN A 292 23.56 13.53 -10.22
CA ASN A 292 22.49 13.99 -11.13
C ASN A 292 21.59 12.87 -11.66
N TRP A 293 22.12 11.66 -11.86
CA TRP A 293 21.35 10.49 -12.31
C TRP A 293 20.38 9.98 -11.24
N LEU A 294 20.72 10.16 -9.96
CA LEU A 294 19.88 9.76 -8.83
C LEU A 294 18.75 10.77 -8.63
N VAL A 295 19.04 12.07 -8.81
CA VAL A 295 18.06 13.16 -8.74
C VAL A 295 17.05 13.09 -9.90
N SER A 296 17.48 12.73 -11.10
CA SER A 296 16.58 12.63 -12.26
C SER A 296 15.60 11.46 -12.18
N ILE A 297 16.02 10.36 -11.53
CA ILE A 297 15.14 9.20 -11.22
C ILE A 297 14.23 9.51 -10.04
N ALA A 298 14.69 10.31 -9.06
CA ALA A 298 13.90 10.67 -7.88
C ALA A 298 12.86 11.77 -8.14
N ASN A 299 12.95 12.49 -9.27
CA ASN A 299 11.99 13.53 -9.62
C ASN A 299 10.68 12.91 -10.15
N SER A 300 9.60 13.03 -9.39
CA SER A 300 8.27 12.49 -9.74
C SER A 300 7.67 13.06 -11.02
N GLN A 301 8.13 14.24 -11.47
CA GLN A 301 7.72 14.86 -12.74
C GLN A 301 8.69 14.54 -13.90
N GLY A 302 9.80 13.85 -13.61
CA GLY A 302 10.81 13.51 -14.59
C GLY A 302 10.39 12.38 -15.53
N PHE A 303 10.87 12.42 -16.77
CA PHE A 303 10.65 11.35 -17.75
C PHE A 303 11.16 9.99 -17.24
N PHE A 304 12.34 9.97 -16.61
CA PHE A 304 12.96 8.74 -16.12
C PHE A 304 12.16 8.05 -15.01
N TYR A 305 11.53 8.83 -14.11
CA TYR A 305 10.62 8.33 -13.08
C TYR A 305 9.36 7.70 -13.69
N ASN A 306 8.75 8.37 -14.65
CA ASN A 306 7.55 7.86 -15.32
C ASN A 306 7.85 6.63 -16.18
N PHE A 307 9.05 6.58 -16.78
CA PHE A 307 9.51 5.43 -17.55
C PHE A 307 9.76 4.20 -16.66
N THR A 308 10.37 4.37 -15.47
CA THR A 308 10.56 3.26 -14.53
C THR A 308 9.26 2.77 -13.92
N LEU A 309 8.27 3.63 -13.72
CA LEU A 309 6.92 3.22 -13.31
C LEU A 309 6.14 2.47 -14.39
N PHE A 310 6.42 2.75 -15.66
CA PHE A 310 5.75 2.09 -16.79
C PHE A 310 6.25 0.65 -17.00
N LEU A 311 7.49 0.36 -16.59
CA LEU A 311 8.21 -0.90 -16.81
C LEU A 311 7.81 -1.97 -15.77
#